data_AF-A0A537EKW8-F1
#
_entry.id   AF-A0A537EKW8-F1
#
_cell.length_a   1.000
_cell.length_b   1.000
_cell.length_c   1.000
_cell.angle_alpha   90.00
_cell.angle_beta   90.00
_cell.angle_gamma   90.00
#
_symmetry.space_group_name_H-M   'P 1'
#
loop_
_entity.id
_entity.type
_entity.pdbx_description
1 polymer ?
#
loop_
_entity_poly.entity_id
_entity_poly.type
_entity_poly.pdbx_seq_one_letter_code
_entity_poly.pdbx_strand_id
1 'polypeptide(L)' 'MVQTDLGEKEYEMLSAAARDEGLTIKEAARKALTEWSVSELDMRRDPLFQLESVKFREKIRVSEIDQLLYSSK' A
#
# COMPACT_ATOMS: atom_id res chain seq x y z
N MET A 1 -11.70 -15.05 -13.18
CA MET A 1 -10.29 -15.44 -13.31
C MET A 1 -9.50 -14.15 -13.49
N VAL A 2 -8.56 -13.83 -12.60
CA VAL A 2 -7.69 -12.67 -12.73
C VAL A 2 -6.40 -13.15 -13.37
N GLN A 3 -5.97 -12.48 -14.44
CA GLN A 3 -4.66 -12.72 -15.06
C GLN A 3 -3.66 -11.70 -14.48
N THR A 4 -2.48 -12.17 -14.14
CA THR A 4 -1.39 -11.33 -13.62
C THR A 4 -0.18 -11.56 -14.51
N ASP A 5 0.34 -10.47 -15.06
CA ASP A 5 1.57 -10.52 -15.83
C ASP A 5 2.75 -10.34 -14.86
N LEU A 6 3.70 -11.27 -14.92
CA LEU A 6 4.94 -11.23 -14.15
C LEU A 6 6.10 -11.14 -15.12
N GLY A 7 7.10 -10.31 -14.79
CA GLY A 7 8.37 -10.36 -15.48
C GLY A 7 9.10 -11.68 -15.20
N GLU A 8 10.09 -11.97 -16.04
CA GLU A 8 10.84 -13.23 -15.98
C GLU A 8 11.52 -13.42 -14.62
N LYS A 9 12.12 -12.37 -14.06
CA LYS A 9 12.80 -12.41 -12.76
C LYS A 9 11.84 -12.64 -11.61
N GLU A 10 10.69 -11.97 -11.62
CA GLU A 10 9.66 -12.12 -10.59
C GLU A 10 9.07 -13.53 -10.62
N TYR A 11 8.86 -14.08 -11.82
CA TYR A 11 8.40 -15.45 -11.99
C TYR A 11 9.42 -16.47 -11.48
N GLU A 12 10.70 -16.30 -11.82
CA GLU A 12 11.78 -17.16 -11.32
C GLU A 12 11.86 -17.16 -9.80
N MET A 13 11.76 -15.98 -9.19
CA MET A 13 11.77 -15.83 -7.73
C MET A 13 10.58 -16.54 -7.07
N LEU A 14 9.36 -16.34 -7.59
CA LEU A 14 8.17 -17.05 -7.09
C LEU A 14 8.29 -18.56 -7.28
N SER A 15 8.87 -19.00 -8.41
CA SER A 15 9.08 -20.41 -8.73
C SER A 15 10.08 -21.07 -7.80
N ALA A 16 11.18 -20.39 -7.47
CA ALA A 16 12.15 -20.86 -6.48
C ALA A 16 11.50 -21.00 -5.10
N ALA A 17 10.80 -19.98 -4.62
CA ALA A 17 10.11 -20.02 -3.33
C ALA A 17 9.05 -21.13 -3.26
N ALA A 18 8.27 -21.31 -4.34
CA ALA A 18 7.29 -22.38 -4.42
C ALA A 18 7.93 -23.77 -4.33
N ARG A 19 9.08 -23.99 -4.98
CA ARG A 19 9.83 -25.25 -4.92
C ARG A 19 10.37 -25.52 -3.53
N ASP A 20 10.95 -24.50 -2.88
CA ASP A 20 11.51 -24.62 -1.54
C ASP A 20 10.44 -24.98 -0.50
N GLU A 21 9.21 -24.51 -0.70
CA GLU A 21 8.06 -24.83 0.15
C GLU A 21 7.27 -26.08 -0.29
N GLY A 22 7.64 -26.73 -1.39
CA GLY A 22 6.92 -27.88 -1.94
C GLY A 22 5.51 -27.55 -2.45
N LEU A 23 5.25 -26.29 -2.79
CA LEU A 23 3.96 -25.79 -3.27
C LEU A 23 3.92 -25.69 -4.79
N THR A 24 2.72 -25.77 -5.38
CA THR A 24 2.55 -25.35 -6.78
C THR A 24 2.64 -23.83 -6.90
N ILE A 25 3.00 -23.32 -8.07
CA ILE A 25 3.09 -21.87 -8.34
C ILE A 25 1.80 -21.14 -7.94
N LYS A 26 0.64 -21.73 -8.22
CA LYS A 26 -0.67 -21.12 -7.91
C LYS A 26 -0.94 -21.07 -6.41
N GLU A 27 -0.51 -22.09 -5.67
CA GLU A 27 -0.66 -22.13 -4.21
C GLU A 27 0.28 -21.14 -3.54
N ALA A 28 1.54 -21.07 -3.98
CA ALA A 28 2.49 -20.08 -3.50
C ALA A 28 2.00 -18.64 -3.76
N ALA A 29 1.52 -18.35 -4.97
CA ALA A 29 0.95 -17.03 -5.27
C ALA A 29 -0.28 -16.71 -4.40
N ARG A 30 -1.18 -17.68 -4.22
CA ARG A 30 -2.37 -17.49 -3.37
C ARG A 30 -1.97 -17.23 -1.91
N LYS A 31 -1.02 -17.99 -1.39
CA LYS A 31 -0.50 -17.84 -0.03
C LYS A 31 0.11 -16.46 0.16
N ALA A 32 1.03 -16.06 -0.72
CA ALA A 32 1.68 -14.76 -0.68
C ALA A 32 0.67 -13.60 -0.73
N LEU A 33 -0.32 -13.65 -1.62
CA LEU A 33 -1.37 -12.62 -1.70
C LEU A 33 -2.24 -12.58 -0.45
N THR A 34 -2.56 -13.75 0.12
CA THR A 34 -3.37 -13.84 1.34
C THR A 34 -2.60 -13.25 2.53
N GLU A 35 -1.35 -13.67 2.71
CA GLU A 35 -0.45 -13.14 3.74
C GLU A 35 -0.24 -11.63 3.58
N TRP A 36 -0.05 -11.14 2.36
CA TRP A 36 0.04 -9.71 2.10
C TRP A 36 -1.27 -8.96 2.41
N SER A 37 -2.42 -9.53 2.08
CA SER A 37 -3.72 -8.89 2.35
C SER A 37 -4.06 -8.80 3.84
N VAL A 38 -3.59 -9.76 4.63
CA VAL A 38 -3.80 -9.83 6.09
C VAL A 38 -2.68 -9.15 6.85
N SER A 39 -1.52 -8.98 6.23
CA SER A 39 -0.47 -8.07 6.68
C SER A 39 -1.07 -6.67 6.74
N GLU A 40 -1.58 -6.29 7.91
CA GLU A 40 -1.78 -4.91 8.29
C GLU A 40 -0.41 -4.23 8.11
N LEU A 41 -0.19 -3.59 6.96
CA LEU A 41 0.81 -2.54 6.85
C LEU A 41 0.51 -1.64 8.03
N ASP A 42 1.44 -1.56 9.00
CA ASP A 42 1.26 -0.74 10.20
C ASP A 42 1.21 0.72 9.75
N MET A 43 0.03 1.17 9.32
CA MET A 43 -0.21 2.50 8.78
C MET A 43 0.12 3.57 9.82
N ARG A 44 0.23 3.19 11.10
CA ARG A 44 0.69 4.07 12.18
C ARG A 44 2.14 4.52 11.98
N ARG A 45 2.96 3.77 11.25
CA ARG A 45 4.37 4.10 10.93
C ARG A 45 4.52 4.83 9.61
N ASP A 46 3.47 4.91 8.81
CA ASP A 46 3.52 5.59 7.53
C ASP A 46 3.52 7.12 7.77
N PRO A 47 4.55 7.86 7.30
CA PRO A 47 4.63 9.31 7.48
C PRO A 47 3.41 10.07 6.95
N LEU A 48 2.69 9.53 5.97
CA LEU A 48 1.47 10.13 5.42
C LEU A 48 0.32 10.13 6.45
N PHE A 49 0.33 9.18 7.38
CA PHE A 49 -0.70 9.02 8.41
C PHE A 49 -0.25 9.50 9.79
N GLN A 50 1.00 9.95 9.92
CA GLN A 50 1.54 10.62 11.11
C GLN A 50 1.42 12.14 11.06
N LEU A 51 0.50 12.68 10.26
CA LEU A 51 0.32 14.12 10.15
C LEU A 51 -0.17 14.69 11.48
N GLU A 52 0.65 15.55 12.10
CA GLU A 52 0.23 16.30 13.27
C GLU A 52 -0.95 17.20 12.91
N SER A 53 -2.03 17.12 13.69
CA SER A 53 -3.17 18.00 13.48
C SER A 53 -2.75 19.45 13.72
N VAL A 54 -2.67 20.24 12.66
CA VAL A 54 -2.48 21.69 12.80
C VAL A 54 -3.78 22.26 13.34
N LYS A 55 -3.76 22.72 14.60
CA LYS A 55 -4.87 23.46 15.18
C LYS A 55 -4.91 24.84 14.54
N PHE A 56 -5.69 24.98 13.48
CA PHE A 56 -6.06 26.29 12.98
C PHE A 56 -6.82 27.04 14.09
N ARG A 57 -6.40 28.29 14.37
CA ARG A 57 -7.06 29.14 15.38
C ARG A 57 -8.49 29.51 14.98
N GLU A 58 -8.83 29.35 13.70
CA GLU A 58 -10.15 29.56 13.13
C GLU A 58 -10.75 28.27 12.58
N LYS A 59 -12.07 28.13 12.68
CA LYS A 59 -12.81 27.02 12.06
C LYS A 59 -12.88 27.24 10.55
N ILE A 60 -11.87 26.75 9.83
CA ILE A 60 -11.84 26.80 8.37
C ILE A 60 -12.54 25.56 7.82
N ARG A 61 -13.47 25.76 6.88
CA ARG A 61 -14.08 24.65 6.14
C ARG A 61 -13.07 24.11 5.14
N VAL A 62 -13.01 22.78 4.98
CA VAL A 62 -12.07 22.11 4.06
C VAL A 62 -12.14 22.68 2.64
N SER A 63 -13.34 23.05 2.19
CA SER A 63 -13.58 23.68 0.88
C SER A 63 -12.93 25.05 0.67
N GLU A 64 -12.49 25.72 1.74
CA GLU A 64 -11.94 27.08 1.71
C GLU A 64 -10.41 27.08 1.96
N ILE A 65 -9.81 25.90 2.21
CA ILE A 65 -8.39 25.75 2.53
C ILE A 65 -7.49 26.18 1.36
N ASP A 66 -7.81 25.76 0.12
CA ASP A 66 -6.99 26.09 -1.05
C ASP A 66 -7.00 27.60 -1.31
N GLN A 67 -8.15 28.26 -1.15
CA GLN A 67 -8.21 29.72 -1.24
C GLN A 67 -7.33 30.34 -0.18
N LEU A 68 -7.40 29.92 1.09
CA LEU A 68 -6.58 30.50 2.16
C LEU A 68 -5.07 30.33 1.91
N LEU A 69 -4.62 29.14 1.49
CA LEU A 69 -3.20 28.85 1.32
C LEU A 69 -2.59 29.52 0.09
N TYR A 70 -3.38 29.74 -0.96
CA TYR A 70 -2.88 30.21 -2.25
C TYR A 70 -3.36 31.62 -2.65
N SER A 71 -4.22 32.27 -1.86
CA SER A 71 -4.68 33.66 -2.11
C SER A 71 -3.71 34.74 -1.65
N SER A 72 -2.65 34.40 -0.92
CA SER A 72 -1.60 35.36 -0.52
C SER A 72 -0.53 35.53 -1.61
N LYS A 73 -0.95 35.72 -2.86
CA LYS A 73 -0.09 36.15 -3.96
C LYS A 73 -0.60 37.44 -4.58
#